data_AF-C8PQU7-F1
#
_entry.id   AF-C8PQU7-F1
#
_cell.length_a   1.000
_cell.length_b   1.000
_cell.length_c   1.000
_cell.angle_alpha   90.00
_cell.angle_beta   90.00
_cell.angle_gamma   90.00
#
_symmetry.space_group_name_H-M   'P 1'
#
loop_
_entity.id
_entity.type
_entity.pdbx_description
1 polymer ?
#
loop_
_entity_poly.entity_id
_entity_poly.type
_entity_poly.pdbx_seq_one_letter_code
_entity_poly.pdbx_strand_id
1 'polypeptide(L)'
;MLQAELKKICLTQLEKLRHTDDGTYRDALADIPEIKTHAFVVCGVRRCGKSTLLQQFVKKLNKPFFYLNFDDLRLLEFSVPDYAVLDAVIDESGSRLIFFDEIQAAAHWELYVRQKLDQGFQVVLTGSNASLLSRELGTKLTGRHIVKELFPFSYSEYLRFAGAQKGSQSFENYFQTG
;
A
#
# COMPACT_ATOMS: atom_id res chain seq x y z
N MET A 1 -11.93 9.42 17.62
CA MET A 1 -12.20 10.20 16.39
C MET A 1 -13.69 10.16 16.03
N LEU A 2 -14.23 11.20 15.38
CA LEU A 2 -15.62 11.17 14.87
C LEU A 2 -15.69 10.52 13.47
N GLN A 3 -16.76 9.78 13.17
CA GLN A 3 -16.94 9.14 11.85
C GLN A 3 -16.90 10.13 10.69
N ALA A 4 -17.56 11.29 10.83
CA ALA A 4 -17.56 12.33 9.80
C ALA A 4 -16.16 12.90 9.52
N GLU A 5 -15.32 12.97 10.55
CA GLU A 5 -13.94 13.44 10.43
C GLU A 5 -13.08 12.42 9.68
N LEU A 6 -13.12 11.15 10.09
CA LEU A 6 -12.39 10.08 9.41
C LEU A 6 -12.81 9.94 7.94
N LYS A 7 -14.11 10.02 7.67
CA LYS A 7 -14.64 10.00 6.30
C LYS A 7 -14.07 11.15 5.46
N LYS A 8 -14.02 12.36 6.01
CA LYS A 8 -13.41 13.51 5.34
C LYS A 8 -11.93 13.27 5.04
N ILE A 9 -11.18 12.70 5.99
CA ILE A 9 -9.77 12.33 5.80
C ILE A 9 -9.63 11.37 4.63
N CYS A 10 -10.40 10.27 4.63
CA CYS A 10 -10.35 9.24 3.59
C CYS A 10 -10.68 9.82 2.20
N LEU A 11 -11.71 10.66 2.09
CA LEU A 11 -12.08 11.30 0.83
C LEU A 11 -10.98 12.22 0.30
N THR A 12 -10.42 13.09 1.15
CA THR A 12 -9.30 13.97 0.77
C THR A 12 -8.09 13.17 0.31
N GLN A 13 -7.75 12.08 1.01
CA GLN A 13 -6.64 11.22 0.64
C GLN A 13 -6.89 10.50 -0.69
N LEU A 14 -8.10 10.00 -0.91
CA LEU A 14 -8.50 9.32 -2.14
C LEU A 14 -8.49 10.26 -3.35
N GLU A 15 -8.97 11.50 -3.20
CA GLU A 15 -8.88 12.53 -4.24
C GLU A 15 -7.42 12.81 -4.62
N LYS A 16 -6.55 13.01 -3.62
CA LYS A 16 -5.11 13.19 -3.85
C LYS A 16 -4.50 12.01 -4.59
N LEU A 17 -4.85 10.78 -4.20
CA LEU A 17 -4.38 9.56 -4.86
C LEU A 17 -4.78 9.52 -6.33
N ARG A 18 -6.01 9.91 -6.66
CA ARG A 18 -6.55 9.91 -8.03
C ARG A 18 -5.92 10.98 -8.92
N HIS A 19 -5.50 12.11 -8.35
CA HIS A 19 -4.85 13.21 -9.06
C HIS A 19 -3.33 13.07 -9.18
N THR A 20 -2.74 12.05 -8.55
CA THR A 20 -1.31 11.78 -8.68
C THR A 20 -1.03 11.11 -10.03
N ASP A 21 0.05 11.53 -10.70
CA ASP A 21 0.55 10.89 -11.91
C ASP A 21 0.91 9.41 -11.64
N ASP A 22 0.66 8.54 -12.61
CA ASP A 22 0.99 7.11 -12.51
C ASP A 22 2.49 6.84 -12.39
N GLY A 23 3.33 7.84 -12.65
CA GLY A 23 4.77 7.73 -12.62
C GLY A 23 5.29 6.71 -13.62
N THR A 24 6.56 6.32 -13.44
CA THR A 24 7.16 5.27 -14.28
C THR A 24 6.52 3.91 -13.97
N TYR A 25 6.13 3.19 -15.03
CA TYR A 25 5.61 1.82 -14.93
C TYR A 25 6.55 0.91 -14.13
N ARG A 26 5.99 0.26 -13.09
CA ARG A 26 6.72 -0.69 -12.26
C ARG A 26 6.57 -2.11 -12.79
N ASP A 27 7.69 -2.74 -13.10
CA ASP A 27 7.71 -4.12 -13.60
C ASP A 27 7.14 -5.10 -12.56
N ALA A 28 7.32 -4.79 -11.27
CA ALA A 28 6.76 -5.56 -10.15
C ALA A 28 5.22 -5.70 -10.20
N LEU A 29 4.51 -4.87 -10.98
CA LEU A 29 3.07 -4.95 -11.18
C LEU A 29 2.63 -6.26 -11.86
N ALA A 30 3.50 -6.84 -12.69
CA ALA A 30 3.25 -8.11 -13.35
C ALA A 30 3.25 -9.30 -12.37
N ASP A 31 4.01 -9.17 -11.27
CA ASP A 31 4.22 -10.24 -10.29
C ASP A 31 3.18 -10.24 -9.15
N ILE A 32 2.24 -9.29 -9.15
CA ILE A 32 1.23 -9.23 -8.09
C ILE A 32 0.24 -10.37 -8.30
N PRO A 33 0.12 -11.31 -7.35
CA PRO A 33 -0.79 -12.45 -7.49
C PRO A 33 -2.25 -11.98 -7.47
N GLU A 34 -3.16 -12.84 -7.92
CA GLU A 34 -4.59 -12.59 -7.69
C GLU A 34 -4.93 -12.93 -6.23
N ILE A 35 -5.43 -11.94 -5.48
CA ILE A 35 -5.46 -12.01 -4.01
C ILE A 35 -6.89 -12.15 -3.55
N LYS A 36 -7.35 -13.36 -3.27
CA LYS A 36 -8.76 -13.62 -2.89
C LYS A 36 -8.97 -13.69 -1.39
N THR A 37 -8.02 -14.26 -0.66
CA THR A 37 -8.20 -14.65 0.76
C THR A 37 -7.05 -14.24 1.67
N HIS A 38 -5.98 -13.68 1.11
CA HIS A 38 -4.76 -13.31 1.83
C HIS A 38 -4.62 -11.78 1.86
N ALA A 39 -3.94 -11.23 2.86
CA ALA A 39 -3.47 -9.86 2.78
C ALA A 39 -2.28 -9.78 1.82
N PHE A 40 -2.31 -8.84 0.87
CA PHE A 40 -1.10 -8.48 0.12
C PHE A 40 -0.31 -7.47 0.91
N VAL A 41 0.98 -7.66 1.06
CA VAL A 41 1.84 -6.73 1.78
C VAL A 41 2.97 -6.31 0.85
N VAL A 42 3.04 -5.03 0.51
CA VAL A 42 4.14 -4.45 -0.25
C VAL A 42 5.06 -3.71 0.71
N CYS A 43 6.28 -4.21 0.87
CA CYS A 43 7.29 -3.63 1.75
C CYS A 43 8.44 -3.07 0.93
N GLY A 44 9.25 -2.19 1.51
CA GLY A 44 10.48 -1.74 0.88
C GLY A 44 10.92 -0.37 1.39
N VAL A 45 12.13 0.02 1.05
CA VAL A 45 12.75 1.27 1.54
C VAL A 45 11.94 2.51 1.16
N ARG A 46 12.12 3.61 1.89
CA ARG A 46 11.51 4.90 1.52
C ARG A 46 11.91 5.29 0.10
N ARG A 47 10.97 5.88 -0.65
CA ARG A 47 11.14 6.34 -2.04
C ARG A 47 11.38 5.23 -3.08
N CYS A 48 11.21 3.95 -2.76
CA CYS A 48 11.26 2.87 -3.77
C CYS A 48 10.00 2.74 -4.63
N GLY A 49 9.03 3.67 -4.57
CA GLY A 49 7.85 3.66 -5.45
C GLY A 49 6.69 2.74 -5.03
N LYS A 50 6.53 2.43 -3.74
CA LYS A 50 5.41 1.60 -3.22
C LYS A 50 4.04 2.18 -3.55
N SER A 51 3.82 3.46 -3.25
CA SER A 51 2.54 4.13 -3.51
C SER A 51 2.26 4.20 -5.02
N THR A 52 3.29 4.37 -5.86
CA THR A 52 3.18 4.29 -7.33
C THR A 52 2.75 2.90 -7.79
N LEU A 53 3.38 1.84 -7.27
CA LEU A 53 2.99 0.46 -7.57
C LEU A 53 1.53 0.19 -7.17
N LEU A 54 1.12 0.66 -5.98
CA LEU A 54 -0.27 0.55 -5.54
C LEU A 54 -1.24 1.26 -6.47
N GLN A 55 -0.95 2.51 -6.86
CA GLN A 55 -1.81 3.28 -7.76
C GLN A 55 -1.99 2.56 -9.10
N GLN A 56 -0.89 2.07 -9.68
CA GLN A 56 -0.92 1.29 -10.91
C GLN A 56 -1.71 -0.01 -10.74
N PHE A 57 -1.60 -0.68 -9.60
CA PHE A 57 -2.35 -1.89 -9.27
C PHE A 57 -3.85 -1.66 -9.11
N VAL A 58 -4.23 -0.62 -8.38
CA VAL A 58 -5.62 -0.20 -8.21
C VAL A 58 -6.27 0.08 -9.57
N LYS A 59 -5.60 0.85 -10.43
CA LYS A 59 -6.08 1.16 -11.78
C LYS A 59 -6.23 -0.10 -12.64
N LYS A 60 -5.27 -1.03 -12.55
CA LYS A 60 -5.34 -2.33 -13.23
C LYS A 60 -6.52 -3.19 -12.76
N LEU A 61 -6.82 -3.20 -11.46
CA LEU A 61 -7.94 -3.98 -10.92
C LEU A 61 -9.31 -3.45 -11.34
N ASN A 62 -9.43 -2.14 -11.58
CA ASN A 62 -10.68 -1.48 -11.97
C ASN A 62 -11.89 -1.86 -11.10
N LYS A 63 -11.67 -1.95 -9.79
CA LYS A 63 -12.69 -2.29 -8.78
C LYS A 63 -12.88 -1.12 -7.81
N PRO A 64 -14.08 -0.92 -7.24
CA PRO A 64 -14.25 0.01 -6.14
C PRO A 64 -13.39 -0.44 -4.95
N PHE A 65 -12.74 0.51 -4.32
CA PHE A 65 -11.82 0.26 -3.23
C PHE A 65 -11.91 1.35 -2.16
N PHE A 66 -11.61 0.94 -0.93
CA PHE A 66 -11.37 1.84 0.18
C PHE A 66 -9.87 2.15 0.30
N TYR A 67 -9.51 3.39 0.63
CA TYR A 67 -8.12 3.81 0.80
C TYR A 67 -7.95 4.66 2.04
N LEU A 68 -6.93 4.35 2.84
CA LEU A 68 -6.47 5.16 3.95
C LEU A 68 -4.96 5.05 4.09
N ASN A 69 -4.28 6.19 4.11
CA ASN A 69 -2.87 6.29 4.49
C ASN A 69 -2.80 6.70 5.96
N PHE A 70 -2.12 5.89 6.77
CA PHE A 70 -1.98 6.09 8.21
C PHE A 70 -0.86 7.06 8.59
N ASP A 71 0.05 7.40 7.67
CA ASP A 71 1.07 8.45 7.83
C ASP A 71 0.47 9.84 7.51
N ASP A 72 -0.61 10.19 8.22
CA ASP A 72 -1.30 11.47 8.13
C ASP A 72 -1.32 12.12 9.51
N LEU A 73 -0.98 13.42 9.58
CA LEU A 73 -0.92 14.15 10.85
C LEU A 73 -2.25 14.07 11.63
N ARG A 74 -3.38 13.97 10.92
CA ARG A 74 -4.72 13.88 11.51
C ARG A 74 -5.00 12.51 12.14
N LEU A 75 -4.16 11.51 11.88
CA LEU A 75 -4.26 10.15 12.38
C LEU A 75 -3.17 9.84 13.43
N LEU A 76 -2.41 10.84 13.90
CA LEU A 76 -1.35 10.64 14.89
C LEU A 76 -1.84 9.96 16.17
N GLU A 77 -3.06 10.27 16.61
CA GLU A 77 -3.67 9.69 17.81
C GLU A 77 -4.58 8.49 17.48
N PHE A 78 -4.48 7.92 16.26
CA PHE A 78 -5.29 6.78 15.86
C PHE A 78 -5.03 5.58 16.78
N SER A 79 -6.11 5.10 17.40
CA SER A 79 -6.05 4.15 18.51
C SER A 79 -7.07 3.02 18.34
N VAL A 80 -7.05 2.03 19.24
CA VAL A 80 -7.91 0.84 19.14
C VAL A 80 -9.41 1.17 19.02
N PRO A 81 -9.98 2.11 19.79
CA PRO A 81 -11.38 2.52 19.62
C PRO A 81 -11.72 3.09 18.23
N ASP A 82 -10.74 3.68 17.52
CA ASP A 82 -10.96 4.28 16.21
C ASP A 82 -11.17 3.24 15.11
N TYR A 83 -10.78 1.97 15.32
CA TYR A 83 -11.09 0.89 14.37
C TYR A 83 -12.59 0.65 14.21
N ALA A 84 -13.39 0.85 15.26
CA ALA A 84 -14.85 0.75 15.15
C ALA A 84 -15.43 1.86 14.26
N VAL A 85 -14.81 3.05 14.32
CA VAL A 85 -15.17 4.18 13.46
C VAL A 85 -14.74 3.91 12.02
N LEU A 86 -13.52 3.38 11.82
CA LEU A 86 -13.02 2.96 10.52
C LEU A 86 -13.91 1.90 9.88
N ASP A 87 -14.40 0.93 10.65
CA ASP A 87 -15.36 -0.08 10.19
C ASP A 87 -16.62 0.55 9.61
N ALA A 88 -17.23 1.49 10.35
CA ALA A 88 -18.43 2.18 9.88
C ALA A 88 -18.19 2.94 8.57
N VAL A 89 -17.02 3.58 8.41
CA VAL A 89 -16.66 4.29 7.17
C VAL A 89 -16.41 3.31 6.01
N ILE A 90 -15.74 2.18 6.26
CA ILE A 90 -15.50 1.14 5.26
C ILE A 90 -16.83 0.54 4.78
N ASP A 91 -17.72 0.20 5.70
CA ASP A 91 -19.02 -0.38 5.38
C ASP A 91 -19.88 0.59 4.56
N GLU A 92 -19.88 1.88 4.91
CA GLU A 92 -20.56 2.93 4.14
C GLU A 92 -20.00 3.08 2.71
N SER A 93 -18.70 2.81 2.51
CA SER A 93 -18.08 2.86 1.19
C SER A 93 -18.55 1.75 0.24
N GLY A 94 -19.12 0.66 0.77
CA GLY A 94 -19.52 -0.53 0.01
C GLY A 94 -18.37 -1.31 -0.62
N SER A 95 -17.11 -0.90 -0.39
CA SER A 95 -15.94 -1.50 -1.02
C SER A 95 -15.46 -2.73 -0.24
N ARG A 96 -15.27 -3.85 -0.94
CA ARG A 96 -14.68 -5.09 -0.36
C ARG A 96 -13.17 -5.20 -0.53
N LEU A 97 -12.59 -4.28 -1.30
CA LEU A 97 -11.15 -4.16 -1.49
C LEU A 97 -10.66 -2.97 -0.68
N ILE A 98 -9.72 -3.22 0.23
CA ILE A 98 -9.16 -2.23 1.15
C ILE A 98 -7.67 -2.04 0.83
N PHE A 99 -7.26 -0.79 0.73
CA PHE A 99 -5.86 -0.37 0.63
C PHE A 99 -5.47 0.45 1.86
N PHE A 100 -4.50 -0.05 2.61
CA PHE A 100 -3.89 0.69 3.71
C PHE A 100 -2.43 1.00 3.39
N ASP A 101 -2.11 2.29 3.35
CA ASP A 101 -0.76 2.78 3.11
C ASP A 101 -0.09 3.13 4.46
N GLU A 102 1.17 2.74 4.62
CA GLU A 102 1.97 2.89 5.86
C GLU A 102 1.24 2.33 7.11
N ILE A 103 0.63 1.14 6.99
CA ILE A 103 -0.22 0.51 8.02
C ILE A 103 0.48 0.37 9.38
N GLN A 104 1.81 0.28 9.41
CA GLN A 104 2.58 0.17 10.64
C GLN A 104 2.50 1.40 11.55
N ALA A 105 1.98 2.53 11.06
CA ALA A 105 1.69 3.70 11.89
C ALA A 105 0.49 3.48 12.82
N ALA A 106 -0.43 2.57 12.47
CA ALA A 106 -1.56 2.23 13.32
C ALA A 106 -1.20 1.15 14.34
N ALA A 107 -1.53 1.34 15.61
CA ALA A 107 -1.33 0.31 16.63
C ALA A 107 -2.29 -0.89 16.43
N HIS A 108 -1.83 -2.10 16.73
CA HIS A 108 -2.63 -3.34 16.69
C HIS A 108 -3.31 -3.67 15.35
N TRP A 109 -2.78 -3.11 14.25
CA TRP A 109 -3.36 -3.25 12.92
C TRP A 109 -3.44 -4.71 12.45
N GLU A 110 -2.56 -5.60 12.92
CA GLU A 110 -2.52 -6.99 12.48
C GLU A 110 -3.81 -7.74 12.87
N LEU A 111 -4.31 -7.47 14.08
CA LEU A 111 -5.57 -8.06 14.56
C LEU A 111 -6.75 -7.57 13.72
N TYR A 112 -6.75 -6.27 13.39
CA TYR A 112 -7.78 -5.65 12.59
C TYR A 112 -7.80 -6.19 11.15
N VAL A 113 -6.63 -6.29 10.50
CA VAL A 113 -6.49 -6.89 9.17
C VAL A 113 -6.98 -8.33 9.17
N ARG A 114 -6.62 -9.13 10.18
CA ARG A 114 -7.09 -10.50 10.31
C ARG A 114 -8.63 -10.58 10.36
N GLN A 115 -9.25 -9.72 11.16
CA GLN A 115 -10.71 -9.61 11.22
C GLN A 115 -11.32 -9.25 9.86
N LYS A 116 -10.71 -8.33 9.10
CA LYS A 116 -11.16 -8.00 7.74
C LYS A 116 -11.04 -9.16 6.76
N LEU A 117 -9.96 -9.92 6.83
CA LEU A 117 -9.82 -11.14 6.03
C LEU A 117 -10.91 -12.18 6.40
N ASP A 118 -11.21 -12.35 7.69
CA ASP A 118 -12.29 -13.25 8.17
C ASP A 118 -13.68 -12.82 7.69
N GLN A 119 -13.90 -11.50 7.54
CA GLN A 119 -15.12 -10.92 6.97
C GLN A 119 -15.18 -10.98 5.43
N GLY A 120 -14.16 -11.55 4.78
CA GLY A 120 -14.10 -11.74 3.33
C GLY A 120 -13.64 -10.51 2.54
N PHE A 121 -12.95 -9.55 3.18
CA PHE A 121 -12.34 -8.43 2.47
C PHE A 121 -11.04 -8.85 1.78
N GLN A 122 -10.78 -8.25 0.61
CA GLN A 122 -9.46 -8.26 -0.01
C GLN A 122 -8.66 -7.12 0.59
N VAL A 123 -7.50 -7.40 1.19
CA VAL A 123 -6.71 -6.38 1.89
C VAL A 123 -5.34 -6.24 1.24
N VAL A 124 -4.96 -5.02 0.93
CA VAL A 124 -3.64 -4.65 0.42
C VAL A 124 -3.03 -3.64 1.36
N LEU A 125 -1.80 -3.91 1.77
CA LEU A 125 -1.06 -3.16 2.77
C LEU A 125 0.27 -2.69 2.18
N THR A 126 0.74 -1.54 2.61
CA THR A 126 2.14 -1.15 2.44
C THR A 126 2.78 -0.77 3.75
N GLY A 127 4.10 -0.79 3.75
CA GLY A 127 4.86 -0.01 4.71
C GLY A 127 6.32 0.09 4.38
N SER A 128 6.93 1.17 4.86
CA SER A 128 8.33 1.46 4.64
C SER A 128 9.30 0.77 5.62
N ASN A 129 8.78 0.09 6.64
CA ASN A 129 9.58 -0.53 7.70
C ASN A 129 9.81 -2.03 7.46
N ALA A 130 11.01 -2.51 7.81
CA ALA A 130 11.39 -3.93 7.81
C ALA A 130 10.53 -4.79 8.77
N SER A 131 9.82 -4.17 9.71
CA SER A 131 8.88 -4.89 10.60
C SER A 131 7.82 -5.68 9.83
N LEU A 132 7.43 -5.22 8.64
CA LEU A 132 6.49 -5.94 7.77
C LEU A 132 7.12 -7.12 7.01
N LEU A 133 8.45 -7.19 6.96
CA LEU A 133 9.22 -8.33 6.43
C LEU A 133 9.53 -9.36 7.53
N SER A 134 9.17 -9.08 8.79
CA SER A 134 9.51 -9.94 9.91
C SER A 134 8.71 -11.25 9.88
N ARG A 135 9.34 -12.33 10.33
CA ARG A 135 8.66 -13.64 10.55
C ARG A 135 7.52 -13.53 11.56
N GLU A 136 7.58 -12.54 12.45
CA GLU A 136 6.51 -12.26 13.42
C GLU A 136 5.21 -11.85 12.73
N LEU A 137 5.28 -11.15 11.59
CA LEU A 137 4.08 -10.80 10.82
C LEU A 137 3.32 -12.04 10.35
N GLY A 138 4.04 -13.06 9.89
CA GLY A 138 3.42 -14.32 9.47
C GLY A 138 2.71 -15.05 10.61
N THR A 139 3.20 -14.91 11.84
CA THR A 139 2.54 -15.46 13.03
C THR A 139 1.27 -14.66 13.35
N LYS A 140 1.35 -13.33 13.30
CA LYS A 140 0.22 -12.43 13.60
C LYS A 140 -0.92 -12.53 12.60
N LEU A 141 -0.62 -12.69 11.31
CA LEU A 141 -1.61 -12.86 10.23
C LEU A 141 -1.95 -14.33 9.94
N THR A 142 -1.57 -15.28 10.79
CA THR A 142 -1.93 -16.71 10.67
C THR A 142 -1.48 -17.35 9.34
N GLY A 143 -0.40 -16.83 8.74
CA GLY A 143 0.06 -17.25 7.40
C GLY A 143 -0.77 -16.72 6.24
N ARG A 144 -1.93 -16.06 6.46
CA ARG A 144 -2.82 -15.53 5.41
C ARG A 144 -2.35 -14.19 4.86
N HIS A 145 -1.09 -14.14 4.45
CA HIS A 145 -0.47 -12.96 3.87
C HIS A 145 0.53 -13.36 2.80
N ILE A 146 0.66 -12.52 1.77
CA ILE A 146 1.68 -12.63 0.73
C ILE A 146 2.49 -11.35 0.78
N VAL A 147 3.78 -11.48 1.09
CA VAL A 147 4.70 -10.34 1.19
C VAL A 147 5.50 -10.22 -0.10
N LYS A 148 5.52 -9.03 -0.69
CA LYS A 148 6.38 -8.65 -1.82
C LYS A 148 7.26 -7.49 -1.38
N GLU A 149 8.57 -7.73 -1.38
CA GLU A 149 9.54 -6.65 -1.23
C GLU A 149 9.70 -5.91 -2.58
N LEU A 150 9.53 -4.60 -2.54
CA LEU A 150 9.72 -3.70 -3.66
C LEU A 150 11.08 -3.00 -3.52
N PHE A 151 11.95 -3.27 -4.48
CA PHE A 151 13.24 -2.62 -4.60
C PHE A 151 13.12 -1.25 -5.30
N PRO A 152 14.17 -0.41 -5.20
CA PRO A 152 14.34 0.74 -6.10
C PRO A 152 14.24 0.32 -7.57
N PHE A 153 14.32 1.30 -8.47
CA PHE A 153 14.17 0.99 -9.89
C PHE A 153 15.17 -0.09 -10.32
N SER A 154 14.69 -1.07 -11.08
CA SER A 154 15.59 -1.89 -11.88
C SER A 154 16.31 -0.99 -12.89
N TYR A 155 17.45 -1.42 -13.42
CA TYR A 155 18.12 -0.65 -14.48
C TYR A 155 17.18 -0.37 -15.67
N SER A 156 16.31 -1.31 -16.02
CA SER A 156 15.30 -1.13 -17.06
C SER A 156 14.25 -0.08 -16.69
N GLU A 157 13.77 -0.07 -15.45
CA GLU A 157 12.86 0.96 -14.94
C GLU A 157 13.54 2.34 -14.93
N TYR A 158 14.82 2.40 -14.52
CA TYR A 158 15.62 3.61 -14.53
C TYR A 158 15.78 4.19 -15.93
N LEU A 159 16.08 3.35 -16.94
CA LEU A 159 16.20 3.80 -18.32
C LEU A 159 14.89 4.44 -18.83
N ARG A 160 13.73 3.86 -18.48
CA ARG A 160 12.42 4.43 -18.81
C ARG A 160 12.16 5.74 -18.11
N PHE A 161 12.50 5.82 -16.81
CA PHE A 161 12.37 7.04 -16.02
C PHE A 161 13.25 8.17 -16.56
N ALA A 162 14.51 7.87 -16.88
CA ALA A 162 15.51 8.84 -17.33
C ALA A 162 15.41 9.18 -18.83
N GLY A 163 14.57 8.47 -19.60
CA GLY A 163 14.55 8.58 -21.07
C GLY A 163 15.88 8.21 -21.72
N ALA A 164 16.66 7.33 -21.08
CA ALA A 164 18.02 6.98 -21.48
C ALA A 164 18.08 5.67 -22.27
N GLN A 165 19.11 5.53 -23.10
CA GLN A 165 19.41 4.27 -23.77
C GLN A 165 20.39 3.43 -22.95
N LYS A 166 20.34 2.11 -23.16
CA LYS A 166 21.26 1.16 -22.52
C LYS A 166 22.70 1.44 -22.95
N GLY A 167 23.61 1.59 -21.99
CA GLY A 167 25.03 1.85 -22.24
C GLY A 167 25.80 2.07 -20.95
N SER A 168 27.13 2.14 -21.04
CA SER A 168 28.02 2.30 -19.87
C SER A 168 27.67 3.55 -19.06
N GLN A 169 27.45 4.68 -19.73
CA GLN A 169 27.13 5.95 -19.06
C GLN A 169 25.81 5.88 -18.27
N SER A 170 24.75 5.29 -18.86
CA SER A 170 23.46 5.19 -18.16
C SER A 170 23.51 4.17 -17.03
N PHE A 171 24.35 3.13 -17.14
CA PHE A 171 24.59 2.19 -16.06
C PHE A 171 25.38 2.82 -14.90
N GLU A 172 26.39 3.63 -15.18
CA GLU A 172 27.10 4.41 -14.16
C GLU A 172 26.16 5.39 -13.44
N ASN A 173 25.33 6.11 -14.19
CA ASN A 173 24.34 7.01 -13.60
C ASN A 173 23.32 6.26 -12.73
N TYR A 174 22.85 5.09 -13.18
CA TYR A 174 21.98 4.21 -12.39
C TYR A 174 22.64 3.79 -11.08
N PHE A 175 23.91 3.40 -11.10
CA PHE A 175 24.62 2.99 -9.90
C PHE A 175 24.78 4.13 -8.88
N GLN A 176 24.91 5.37 -9.35
CA GLN A 176 25.09 6.55 -8.49
C GLN A 176 23.77 7.15 -7.98
N THR A 177 22.71 7.10 -8.80
CA THR A 177 21.49 7.90 -8.58
C THR A 177 20.17 7.13 -8.70
N GLY A 178 20.24 5.84 -9.05
CA GLY A 178 19.07 4.96 -9.28
C GLY A 178 18.48 4.32 -8.04
#